data_AF-A0A6L9YB17-F1
#
_entry.id   AF-A0A6L9YB17-F1
#
_cell.length_a   1.000
_cell.length_b   1.000
_cell.length_c   1.000
_cell.angle_alpha   90.00
_cell.angle_beta   90.00
_cell.angle_gamma   90.00
#
_symmetry.space_group_name_H-M   'P 1'
#
loop_
_entity.id
_entity.type
_entity.pdbx_description
1 polymer ?
#
loop_
_entity_poly.entity_id
_entity_poly.type
_entity_poly.pdbx_seq_one_letter_code
_entity_poly.pdbx_strand_id
1 'polypeptide(L)'
;MTSAYILIASILVLGGLLATLGDRMGTRVGKARLSLFNLRPRTTATVVTIITGGLISASTLGILFATSESLRDGIFELDNILKKLRSARREVSQLEDEKNRVEQQLEDARAEQIEVQKRLDETNRNFQQAQNQLKDVSAQLGVLRTEIKSLLGERQLLIQQRNQLNEQITQLQSQITQLKELVKKRDQEMLERDQAIQERDQAILKQDQTIQQRDQELADKDQAIKQFDRKIAERDQVIAQRETFLKKLEQELKELEQQLKQKERQLAERNKQLQSQEKQLAFLKRELEILEQYYQNYRVLRQGNVALIRGQVLTSGVVRIVDPTAVNQAVDQLLSQANKTAVDITRASSSNSQEPLVQITQAQVDQLVQQIQDGRDYVVRILSAGNYVEGEKPIQVFADAALNEVVFKGGDILATISTNPSTMTNEQIRKRLDQLLAASEFRARRAGILGDIQVGDGRLTTLINFIEQLEKYGQPLNVKAIAQETAYTAGPLKMQLVASYNGEDVFKTIVN
;
A
#
# COMPACT_ATOMS: atom_id res chain seq x y z
N MET A 1 -183.95 -52.87 -76.10
CA MET A 1 -184.83 -54.06 -76.09
C MET A 1 -186.28 -53.73 -76.47
N THR A 2 -186.83 -52.57 -76.11
CA THR A 2 -188.20 -52.16 -76.51
C THR A 2 -188.34 -51.77 -77.98
N SER A 3 -187.27 -51.28 -78.62
CA SER A 3 -187.26 -50.84 -80.03
C SER A 3 -187.21 -51.98 -81.07
N ALA A 4 -186.59 -53.12 -80.74
CA ALA A 4 -186.41 -54.23 -81.69
C ALA A 4 -187.72 -54.94 -82.03
N TYR A 5 -188.60 -55.15 -81.05
CA TYR A 5 -189.90 -55.79 -81.27
C TYR A 5 -190.85 -54.89 -82.08
N ILE A 6 -190.79 -53.56 -81.90
CA ILE A 6 -191.57 -52.60 -82.70
C ILE A 6 -191.13 -52.63 -84.17
N LEU A 7 -189.82 -52.70 -84.42
CA LEU A 7 -189.26 -52.79 -85.77
C LEU A 7 -189.70 -54.08 -86.48
N ILE A 8 -189.62 -55.23 -85.80
CA ILE A 8 -190.03 -56.54 -86.34
C ILE A 8 -191.54 -56.55 -86.61
N ALA A 9 -192.37 -56.05 -85.69
CA ALA A 9 -193.82 -55.99 -85.88
C ALA A 9 -194.22 -55.09 -87.06
N SER A 10 -193.55 -53.94 -87.23
CA SER A 10 -193.81 -53.02 -88.34
C SER A 10 -193.47 -53.63 -89.70
N ILE A 11 -192.35 -54.35 -89.79
CA ILE A 11 -191.91 -55.04 -91.02
C ILE A 11 -192.87 -56.18 -91.39
N LEU A 12 -193.38 -56.92 -90.41
CA LEU A 12 -194.32 -58.03 -90.64
C LEU A 12 -195.68 -57.53 -91.18
N VAL A 13 -196.17 -56.42 -90.63
CA VAL A 13 -197.42 -55.79 -91.10
C VAL A 13 -197.25 -55.21 -92.52
N LEU A 14 -196.15 -54.51 -92.78
CA LEU A 14 -195.87 -53.93 -94.11
C LEU A 14 -195.66 -55.02 -95.18
N GLY A 15 -194.96 -56.11 -94.82
CA GLY A 15 -194.70 -57.25 -95.71
C GLY A 15 -195.97 -58.00 -96.09
N GLY A 16 -196.89 -58.21 -95.13
CA GLY A 16 -198.19 -58.82 -95.41
C GLY A 16 -199.07 -57.98 -96.34
N LEU A 17 -199.08 -56.66 -96.17
CA LEU A 17 -199.81 -55.73 -97.03
C LEU A 17 -199.29 -55.73 -98.47
N LEU A 18 -197.96 -55.67 -98.64
CA LEU A 18 -197.32 -55.65 -99.97
C LEU A 18 -197.43 -56.98 -100.72
N ALA A 19 -197.41 -58.12 -100.01
CA ALA A 19 -197.59 -59.43 -100.64
C ALA A 19 -198.95 -59.57 -101.35
N THR A 20 -200.03 -59.04 -100.76
CA THR A 20 -201.38 -59.10 -101.36
C THR A 20 -201.53 -58.23 -102.62
N LEU A 21 -200.75 -57.14 -102.72
CA LEU A 21 -200.71 -56.29 -103.92
C LEU A 21 -199.95 -56.97 -105.07
N GLY A 22 -198.89 -57.72 -104.76
CA GLY A 22 -198.13 -58.48 -105.76
C GLY A 22 -198.97 -59.53 -106.50
N ASP A 23 -199.84 -60.25 -105.78
CA ASP A 23 -200.67 -61.33 -106.35
C ASP A 23 -201.80 -60.80 -107.26
N ARG A 24 -202.34 -59.62 -106.93
CA ARG A 24 -203.36 -58.91 -107.74
C ARG A 24 -202.80 -58.37 -109.06
N MET A 25 -201.53 -57.98 -109.10
CA MET A 25 -200.87 -57.54 -110.33
C MET A 25 -200.60 -58.70 -111.28
N GLY A 26 -200.17 -59.86 -110.76
CA GLY A 26 -199.93 -61.07 -111.57
C GLY A 26 -201.17 -61.59 -112.29
N THR A 27 -202.33 -61.58 -111.62
CA THR A 27 -203.60 -62.07 -112.19
C THR A 27 -204.20 -61.16 -113.27
N ARG A 28 -203.98 -59.83 -113.19
CA ARG A 28 -204.44 -58.88 -114.23
C ARG A 28 -203.64 -59.00 -115.53
N VAL A 29 -202.32 -59.22 -115.44
CA VAL A 29 -201.47 -59.38 -116.63
C VAL A 29 -201.83 -60.67 -117.40
N GLY A 30 -202.26 -61.72 -116.70
CA GLY A 30 -202.69 -62.99 -117.31
C GLY A 30 -203.97 -62.93 -118.17
N LYS A 31 -204.88 -61.98 -117.94
CA LYS A 31 -206.11 -61.80 -118.77
C LYS A 31 -205.90 -60.88 -119.97
N ALA A 32 -204.85 -60.06 -119.97
CA ALA A 32 -204.63 -59.03 -120.97
C ALA A 32 -203.98 -59.51 -122.28
N ARG A 33 -203.68 -60.83 -122.43
CA ARG A 33 -202.92 -61.39 -123.58
C ARG A 33 -201.66 -60.58 -123.92
N LEU A 34 -200.98 -60.04 -122.91
CA LEU A 34 -199.74 -59.29 -123.09
C LEU A 34 -198.57 -60.26 -123.28
N SER A 35 -197.85 -60.08 -124.38
CA SER A 35 -196.60 -60.78 -124.68
C SER A 35 -195.44 -59.88 -124.25
N LEU A 36 -194.65 -60.33 -123.28
CA LEU A 36 -193.33 -59.75 -122.98
C LEU A 36 -192.29 -60.70 -123.57
N PHE A 37 -191.50 -60.23 -124.54
CA PHE A 37 -190.43 -61.01 -125.21
C PHE A 37 -190.89 -62.37 -125.79
N ASN A 38 -191.95 -62.39 -126.61
CA ASN A 38 -192.44 -63.59 -127.32
C ASN A 38 -192.90 -64.77 -126.43
N LEU A 39 -193.01 -64.58 -125.11
CA LEU A 39 -193.43 -65.63 -124.18
C LEU A 39 -194.94 -65.89 -124.23
N ARG A 40 -195.32 -67.17 -124.10
CA ARG A 40 -196.71 -67.60 -123.99
C ARG A 40 -197.40 -66.81 -122.85
N PRO A 41 -198.64 -66.33 -122.99
CA PRO A 41 -199.27 -65.41 -122.02
C PRO A 41 -199.29 -65.88 -120.54
N ARG A 42 -199.16 -67.19 -120.30
CA ARG A 42 -199.11 -67.76 -118.94
C ARG A 42 -197.76 -67.54 -118.24
N THR A 43 -196.64 -67.44 -118.96
CA THR A 43 -195.28 -67.31 -118.38
C THR A 43 -194.89 -65.87 -118.02
N THR A 44 -195.46 -64.87 -118.69
CA THR A 44 -195.20 -63.46 -118.41
C THR A 44 -195.70 -63.04 -117.03
N ALA A 45 -196.82 -63.61 -116.57
CA ALA A 45 -197.35 -63.34 -115.24
C ALA A 45 -196.38 -63.76 -114.12
N THR A 46 -195.70 -64.89 -114.25
CA THR A 46 -194.79 -65.42 -113.23
C THR A 46 -193.53 -64.57 -113.05
N VAL A 47 -192.97 -64.04 -114.15
CA VAL A 47 -191.74 -63.23 -114.13
C VAL A 47 -191.97 -61.91 -113.38
N VAL A 48 -193.11 -61.26 -113.63
CA VAL A 48 -193.47 -60.02 -112.95
C VAL A 48 -193.58 -60.23 -111.44
N THR A 49 -194.13 -61.35 -110.98
CA THR A 49 -194.23 -61.68 -109.55
C THR A 49 -192.86 -61.82 -108.87
N ILE A 50 -191.90 -62.49 -109.52
CA ILE A 50 -190.54 -62.65 -108.98
C ILE A 50 -189.82 -61.30 -108.85
N ILE A 51 -189.92 -60.43 -109.85
CA ILE A 51 -189.30 -59.11 -109.82
C ILE A 51 -189.91 -58.26 -108.70
N THR A 52 -191.22 -58.33 -108.53
CA THR A 52 -191.92 -57.59 -107.46
C THR A 52 -191.51 -58.10 -106.07
N GLY A 53 -191.43 -59.43 -105.89
CA GLY A 53 -190.92 -60.04 -104.66
C GLY A 53 -189.46 -59.69 -104.36
N GLY A 54 -188.62 -59.60 -105.39
CA GLY A 54 -187.22 -59.18 -105.27
C GLY A 54 -187.07 -57.72 -104.83
N LEU A 55 -187.87 -56.81 -105.40
CA LEU A 55 -187.86 -55.39 -105.04
C LEU A 55 -188.27 -55.15 -103.59
N ILE A 56 -189.18 -55.96 -103.05
CA ILE A 56 -189.61 -55.88 -101.65
C ILE A 56 -188.47 -56.32 -100.71
N SER A 57 -187.83 -57.46 -100.97
CA SER A 57 -186.71 -57.93 -100.14
C SER A 57 -185.53 -56.97 -100.13
N ALA A 58 -185.19 -56.39 -101.29
CA ALA A 58 -184.12 -55.40 -101.41
C ALA A 58 -184.44 -54.11 -100.62
N SER A 59 -185.70 -53.65 -100.67
CA SER A 59 -186.14 -52.47 -99.91
C SER A 59 -186.13 -52.73 -98.40
N THR A 60 -186.49 -53.94 -97.97
CA THR A 60 -186.49 -54.32 -96.55
C THR A 60 -185.08 -54.34 -95.98
N LEU A 61 -184.12 -54.91 -96.73
CA LEU A 61 -182.72 -54.94 -96.34
C LEU A 61 -182.09 -53.54 -96.34
N GLY A 62 -182.43 -52.72 -97.34
CA GLY A 62 -181.97 -51.33 -97.43
C GLY A 62 -182.44 -50.48 -96.26
N ILE A 63 -183.70 -50.66 -95.82
CA ILE A 63 -184.23 -49.97 -94.64
C ILE A 63 -183.52 -50.44 -93.37
N LEU A 64 -183.26 -51.74 -93.21
CA LEU A 64 -182.57 -52.29 -92.04
C LEU A 64 -181.17 -51.70 -91.85
N PHE A 65 -180.41 -51.56 -92.94
CA PHE A 65 -179.10 -50.91 -92.94
C PHE A 65 -179.17 -49.40 -92.70
N ALA A 66 -180.23 -48.73 -93.17
CA ALA A 66 -180.40 -47.29 -92.99
C ALA A 66 -180.83 -46.90 -91.56
N THR A 67 -181.61 -47.75 -90.88
CA THR A 67 -182.15 -47.42 -89.54
C THR A 67 -181.35 -47.97 -88.37
N SER A 68 -180.42 -48.90 -88.57
CA SER A 68 -179.66 -49.53 -87.47
C SER A 68 -178.18 -49.17 -87.49
N GLU A 69 -177.76 -48.27 -86.59
CA GLU A 69 -176.33 -47.94 -86.41
C GLU A 69 -175.53 -49.13 -85.86
N SER A 70 -176.10 -49.93 -84.96
CA SER A 70 -175.42 -51.07 -84.33
C SER A 70 -175.02 -52.18 -85.31
N LEU A 71 -175.72 -52.31 -86.44
CA LEU A 71 -175.38 -53.31 -87.46
C LEU A 71 -174.17 -52.87 -88.32
N ARG A 72 -173.93 -51.57 -88.44
CA ARG A 72 -172.85 -50.99 -89.26
C ARG A 72 -171.49 -51.07 -88.55
N ASP A 73 -171.46 -50.88 -87.23
CA ASP A 73 -170.20 -50.85 -86.46
C ASP A 73 -169.65 -52.27 -86.18
N GLY A 74 -170.51 -53.27 -85.98
CA GLY A 74 -170.10 -54.61 -85.57
C GLY A 74 -169.33 -55.45 -86.60
N ILE A 75 -169.44 -55.14 -87.90
CA ILE A 75 -168.84 -55.95 -88.98
C ILE A 75 -167.45 -55.44 -89.41
N PHE A 76 -167.04 -54.20 -89.03
CA PHE A 76 -165.83 -53.57 -89.59
C PHE A 76 -164.63 -53.40 -88.62
N GLU A 77 -164.72 -53.70 -87.31
CA GLU A 77 -163.62 -53.42 -86.35
C GLU A 77 -162.84 -54.62 -85.75
N LEU A 78 -163.19 -55.88 -86.02
CA LEU A 78 -162.60 -57.04 -85.32
C LEU A 78 -161.08 -57.24 -85.54
N ASP A 79 -160.57 -56.95 -86.74
CA ASP A 79 -159.14 -57.13 -87.08
C ASP A 79 -158.21 -56.17 -86.33
N ASN A 80 -158.70 -54.96 -86.01
CA ASN A 80 -157.90 -53.95 -85.31
C ASN A 80 -157.63 -54.31 -83.84
N ILE A 81 -158.54 -55.04 -83.20
CA ILE A 81 -158.40 -55.44 -81.78
C ILE A 81 -157.34 -56.54 -81.62
N LEU A 82 -157.36 -57.56 -82.48
CA LEU A 82 -156.37 -58.65 -82.42
C LEU A 82 -154.93 -58.17 -82.71
N LYS A 83 -154.78 -57.14 -83.55
CA LYS A 83 -153.48 -56.53 -83.85
C LYS A 83 -152.90 -55.78 -82.63
N LYS A 84 -153.74 -55.05 -81.89
CA LYS A 84 -153.37 -54.34 -80.64
C LYS A 84 -152.95 -55.30 -79.52
N LEU A 85 -153.60 -56.45 -79.36
CA LEU A 85 -153.21 -57.45 -78.35
C LEU A 85 -151.83 -58.05 -78.63
N ARG A 86 -151.52 -58.31 -79.91
CA ARG A 86 -150.23 -58.87 -80.33
C ARG A 86 -149.08 -57.86 -80.18
N SER A 87 -149.33 -56.58 -80.44
CA SER A 87 -148.34 -55.52 -80.22
C SER A 87 -148.08 -55.30 -78.72
N ALA A 88 -149.13 -55.25 -77.89
CA ALA A 88 -148.97 -55.06 -76.45
C ALA A 88 -148.19 -56.20 -75.79
N ARG A 89 -148.40 -57.48 -76.19
CA ARG A 89 -147.60 -58.60 -75.68
C ARG A 89 -146.13 -58.52 -76.10
N ARG A 90 -145.82 -58.04 -77.31
CA ARG A 90 -144.43 -57.84 -77.75
C ARG A 90 -143.75 -56.72 -76.98
N GLU A 91 -144.48 -55.63 -76.72
CA GLU A 91 -143.97 -54.49 -75.96
C GLU A 91 -143.64 -54.87 -74.51
N VAL A 92 -144.48 -55.67 -73.84
CA VAL A 92 -144.18 -56.19 -72.50
C VAL A 92 -142.94 -57.07 -72.49
N SER A 93 -142.79 -57.98 -73.46
CA SER A 93 -141.58 -58.82 -73.56
C SER A 93 -140.32 -58.00 -73.83
N GLN A 94 -140.42 -56.96 -74.66
CA GLN A 94 -139.30 -56.03 -74.91
C GLN A 94 -138.93 -55.23 -73.66
N LEU A 95 -139.92 -54.76 -72.91
CA LEU A 95 -139.71 -54.05 -71.65
C LEU A 95 -139.11 -54.95 -70.56
N GLU A 96 -139.48 -56.24 -70.50
CA GLU A 96 -138.84 -57.21 -69.60
C GLU A 96 -137.38 -57.44 -69.97
N ASP A 97 -137.06 -57.60 -71.26
CA ASP A 97 -135.68 -57.75 -71.73
C ASP A 97 -134.85 -56.48 -71.46
N GLU A 98 -135.40 -55.28 -71.68
CA GLU A 98 -134.76 -54.01 -71.36
C GLU A 98 -134.55 -53.85 -69.85
N LYS A 99 -135.55 -54.18 -69.03
CA LYS A 99 -135.44 -54.14 -67.57
C LYS A 99 -134.33 -55.07 -67.08
N ASN A 100 -134.29 -56.31 -67.58
CA ASN A 100 -133.24 -57.27 -67.22
C ASN A 100 -131.84 -56.77 -67.63
N ARG A 101 -131.71 -56.15 -68.81
CA ARG A 101 -130.43 -55.54 -69.24
C ARG A 101 -130.01 -54.38 -68.35
N VAL A 102 -130.94 -53.51 -67.97
CA VAL A 102 -130.64 -52.37 -67.09
C VAL A 102 -130.31 -52.83 -65.68
N GLU A 103 -131.02 -53.83 -65.14
CA GLU A 103 -130.70 -54.44 -63.85
C GLU A 103 -129.30 -55.05 -63.87
N GLN A 104 -128.93 -55.77 -64.94
CA GLN A 104 -127.59 -56.32 -65.11
C GLN A 104 -126.51 -55.23 -65.24
N GLN A 105 -126.77 -54.18 -66.02
CA GLN A 105 -125.87 -53.02 -66.12
C GLN A 105 -125.71 -52.31 -64.77
N LEU A 106 -126.77 -52.23 -63.97
CA LEU A 106 -126.73 -51.64 -62.63
C LEU A 106 -125.92 -52.51 -61.67
N GLU A 107 -126.03 -53.85 -61.76
CA GLU A 107 -125.19 -54.76 -60.99
C GLU A 107 -123.71 -54.65 -61.39
N ASP A 108 -123.41 -54.65 -62.69
CA ASP A 108 -122.04 -54.49 -63.21
C ASP A 108 -121.45 -53.14 -62.79
N ALA A 109 -122.20 -52.05 -62.92
CA ALA A 109 -121.77 -50.72 -62.50
C ALA A 109 -121.57 -50.63 -60.98
N ARG A 110 -122.41 -51.31 -60.17
CA ARG A 110 -122.21 -51.41 -58.71
C ARG A 110 -120.97 -52.22 -58.36
N ALA A 111 -120.72 -53.33 -59.06
CA ALA A 111 -119.51 -54.13 -58.86
C ALA A 111 -118.26 -53.33 -59.22
N GLU A 112 -118.26 -52.62 -60.34
CA GLU A 112 -117.18 -51.71 -60.75
C GLU A 112 -116.99 -50.58 -59.74
N GLN A 113 -118.08 -49.97 -59.22
CA GLN A 113 -118.00 -48.94 -58.18
C GLN A 113 -117.34 -49.47 -56.90
N ILE A 114 -117.67 -50.69 -56.47
CA ILE A 114 -117.04 -51.34 -55.31
C ILE A 114 -115.55 -51.60 -55.57
N GLU A 115 -115.19 -52.06 -56.76
CA GLU A 115 -113.79 -52.30 -57.13
C GLU A 115 -112.98 -51.01 -57.17
N VAL A 116 -113.53 -49.96 -57.79
CA VAL A 116 -112.92 -48.62 -57.82
C VAL A 116 -112.78 -48.06 -56.41
N GLN A 117 -113.79 -48.22 -55.54
CA GLN A 117 -113.71 -47.80 -54.15
C GLN A 117 -112.59 -48.55 -53.39
N LYS A 118 -112.45 -49.86 -53.62
CA LYS A 118 -111.38 -50.65 -53.03
C LYS A 118 -109.99 -50.20 -53.50
N ARG A 119 -109.83 -49.97 -54.82
CA ARG A 119 -108.58 -49.43 -55.39
C ARG A 119 -108.28 -48.03 -54.87
N LEU A 120 -109.30 -47.20 -54.67
CA LEU A 120 -109.17 -45.86 -54.07
C LEU A 120 -108.70 -45.96 -52.62
N ASP A 121 -109.28 -46.86 -51.83
CA ASP A 121 -108.88 -47.08 -50.43
C ASP A 121 -107.44 -47.62 -50.33
N GLU A 122 -107.05 -48.57 -51.20
CA GLU A 122 -105.68 -49.08 -51.31
C GLU A 122 -104.70 -47.97 -51.72
N THR A 123 -105.07 -47.16 -52.72
CA THR A 123 -104.26 -46.02 -53.18
C THR A 123 -104.11 -44.96 -52.08
N ASN A 124 -105.18 -44.66 -51.33
CA ASN A 124 -105.15 -43.74 -50.20
C ASN A 124 -104.24 -44.27 -49.08
N ARG A 125 -104.29 -45.56 -48.77
CA ARG A 125 -103.36 -46.18 -47.80
C ARG A 125 -101.91 -46.09 -48.25
N ASN A 126 -101.64 -46.41 -49.52
CA ASN A 126 -100.29 -46.31 -50.10
C ASN A 126 -99.79 -44.86 -50.13
N PHE A 127 -100.66 -43.90 -50.46
CA PHE A 127 -100.35 -42.48 -50.42
C PHE A 127 -100.02 -42.01 -48.99
N GLN A 128 -100.82 -42.41 -48.00
CA GLN A 128 -100.54 -42.13 -46.59
C GLN A 128 -99.21 -42.75 -46.14
N GLN A 129 -98.91 -43.99 -46.55
CA GLN A 129 -97.65 -44.66 -46.25
C GLN A 129 -96.47 -43.93 -46.90
N ALA A 130 -96.57 -43.55 -48.17
CA ALA A 130 -95.54 -42.77 -48.87
C ALA A 130 -95.35 -41.39 -48.24
N GLN A 131 -96.44 -40.74 -47.81
CA GLN A 131 -96.40 -39.46 -47.09
C GLN A 131 -95.67 -39.59 -45.74
N ASN A 132 -95.93 -40.67 -44.99
CA ASN A 132 -95.24 -40.96 -43.73
C ASN A 132 -93.75 -41.27 -43.97
N GLN A 133 -93.41 -42.09 -44.97
CA GLN A 133 -92.02 -42.36 -45.35
C GLN A 133 -91.27 -41.07 -45.74
N LEU A 134 -91.90 -40.18 -46.51
CA LEU A 134 -91.31 -38.91 -46.89
C LEU A 134 -91.11 -37.99 -45.68
N LYS A 135 -92.02 -38.02 -44.71
CA LYS A 135 -91.87 -37.32 -43.43
C LYS A 135 -90.69 -37.86 -42.62
N ASP A 136 -90.53 -39.18 -42.53
CA ASP A 136 -89.43 -39.83 -41.81
C ASP A 136 -88.07 -39.54 -42.47
N VAL A 137 -87.98 -39.67 -43.80
CA VAL A 137 -86.76 -39.32 -44.55
C VAL A 137 -86.43 -37.84 -44.42
N SER A 138 -87.44 -36.96 -44.48
CA SER A 138 -87.24 -35.52 -44.24
C SER A 138 -86.72 -35.23 -42.83
N ALA A 139 -87.22 -35.94 -41.81
CA ALA A 139 -86.73 -35.83 -40.45
C ALA A 139 -85.26 -36.31 -40.33
N GLN A 140 -84.92 -37.45 -40.96
CA GLN A 140 -83.55 -37.97 -41.00
C GLN A 140 -82.59 -36.99 -41.70
N LEU A 141 -83.00 -36.40 -42.82
CA LEU A 141 -82.21 -35.35 -43.49
C LEU A 141 -82.01 -34.11 -42.60
N GLY A 142 -83.00 -33.77 -41.77
CA GLY A 142 -82.88 -32.70 -40.77
C GLY A 142 -81.82 -33.00 -39.70
N VAL A 143 -81.83 -34.24 -39.16
CA VAL A 143 -80.84 -34.70 -38.17
C VAL A 143 -79.44 -34.72 -38.80
N LEU A 144 -79.28 -35.35 -39.96
CA LEU A 144 -77.99 -35.45 -40.64
C LEU A 144 -77.43 -34.07 -41.01
N ARG A 145 -78.28 -33.13 -41.44
CA ARG A 145 -77.86 -31.74 -41.71
C ARG A 145 -77.36 -31.05 -40.45
N THR A 146 -77.96 -31.35 -39.29
CA THR A 146 -77.54 -30.80 -38.00
C THR A 146 -76.20 -31.39 -37.57
N GLU A 147 -76.02 -32.70 -37.74
CA GLU A 147 -74.76 -33.40 -37.45
C GLU A 147 -73.62 -32.91 -38.34
N ILE A 148 -73.85 -32.77 -39.66
CA ILE A 148 -72.87 -32.18 -40.59
C ILE A 148 -72.48 -30.77 -40.14
N LYS A 149 -73.45 -29.95 -39.71
CA LYS A 149 -73.15 -28.60 -39.20
C LYS A 149 -72.31 -28.64 -37.92
N SER A 150 -72.58 -29.57 -37.00
CA SER A 150 -71.78 -29.77 -35.79
C SER A 150 -70.35 -30.19 -36.12
N LEU A 151 -70.19 -31.20 -36.99
CA LEU A 151 -68.89 -31.71 -37.43
C LEU A 151 -68.07 -30.64 -38.16
N LEU A 152 -68.71 -29.79 -38.97
CA LEU A 152 -68.03 -28.64 -39.59
C LEU A 152 -67.53 -27.63 -38.54
N GLY A 153 -68.31 -27.40 -37.47
CA GLY A 153 -67.90 -26.57 -36.34
C GLY A 153 -66.70 -27.15 -35.59
N GLU A 154 -66.74 -28.44 -35.25
CA GLU A 154 -65.64 -29.17 -34.59
C GLU A 154 -64.38 -29.16 -35.45
N ARG A 155 -64.51 -29.45 -36.76
CA ARG A 155 -63.39 -29.37 -37.70
C ARG A 155 -62.76 -27.98 -37.73
N GLN A 156 -63.57 -26.92 -37.68
CA GLN A 156 -63.06 -25.55 -37.67
C GLN A 156 -62.27 -25.26 -36.38
N LEU A 157 -62.76 -25.72 -35.23
CA LEU A 157 -62.06 -25.60 -33.95
C LEU A 157 -60.72 -26.36 -33.97
N LEU A 158 -60.71 -27.59 -34.50
CA LEU A 158 -59.48 -28.37 -34.64
C LEU A 158 -58.47 -27.70 -35.58
N ILE A 159 -58.92 -27.06 -36.66
CA ILE A 159 -58.04 -26.27 -37.54
C ILE A 159 -57.43 -25.10 -36.78
N GLN A 160 -58.21 -24.39 -35.95
CA GLN A 160 -57.69 -23.30 -35.12
C GLN A 160 -56.65 -23.80 -34.13
N GLN A 161 -56.91 -24.90 -33.42
CA GLN A 161 -55.96 -25.51 -32.48
C GLN A 161 -54.67 -25.95 -33.19
N ARG A 162 -54.78 -26.61 -34.35
CA ARG A 162 -53.63 -27.01 -35.16
C ARG A 162 -52.79 -25.80 -35.58
N ASN A 163 -53.44 -24.71 -35.98
CA ASN A 163 -52.73 -23.50 -36.38
C ASN A 163 -52.00 -22.85 -35.18
N GLN A 164 -52.63 -22.80 -34.00
CA GLN A 164 -51.99 -22.33 -32.77
C GLN A 164 -50.78 -23.19 -32.38
N LEU A 165 -50.90 -24.52 -32.46
CA LEU A 165 -49.78 -25.43 -32.20
C LEU A 165 -48.64 -25.24 -33.20
N ASN A 166 -48.95 -25.03 -34.49
CA ASN A 166 -47.93 -24.75 -35.50
C ASN A 166 -47.18 -23.44 -35.24
N GLU A 167 -47.89 -22.40 -34.78
CA GLU A 167 -47.26 -21.15 -34.35
C GLU A 167 -46.32 -21.37 -33.15
N GLN A 168 -46.76 -22.13 -32.14
CA GLN A 168 -45.92 -22.48 -30.99
C GLN A 168 -44.67 -23.29 -31.40
N ILE A 169 -44.83 -24.26 -32.29
CA ILE A 169 -43.70 -25.04 -32.84
C ILE A 169 -42.70 -24.12 -33.54
N THR A 170 -43.19 -23.17 -34.33
CA THR A 170 -42.34 -22.20 -35.04
C THR A 170 -41.58 -21.29 -34.06
N GLN A 171 -42.25 -20.82 -33.00
CA GLN A 171 -41.62 -20.04 -31.93
C GLN A 171 -40.55 -20.84 -31.19
N LEU A 172 -40.84 -22.09 -30.80
CA LEU A 172 -39.89 -22.96 -30.13
C LEU A 172 -38.69 -23.30 -31.02
N GLN A 173 -38.89 -23.52 -32.32
CA GLN A 173 -37.80 -23.74 -33.27
C GLN A 173 -36.89 -22.51 -33.39
N SER A 174 -37.47 -21.31 -33.38
CA SER A 174 -36.69 -20.06 -33.34
C SER A 174 -35.87 -19.95 -32.06
N GLN A 175 -36.47 -20.23 -30.89
CA GLN A 175 -35.76 -20.24 -29.61
C GLN A 175 -34.63 -21.28 -29.57
N ILE A 176 -34.86 -22.49 -30.07
CA ILE A 176 -33.82 -23.54 -30.17
C ILE A 176 -32.66 -23.06 -31.04
N THR A 177 -32.95 -22.38 -32.15
CA THR A 177 -31.90 -21.86 -33.04
C THR A 177 -31.09 -20.76 -32.35
N GLN A 178 -31.75 -19.83 -31.65
CA GLN A 178 -31.08 -18.78 -30.86
C GLN A 178 -30.21 -19.37 -29.74
N LEU A 179 -30.72 -20.37 -29.02
CA LEU A 179 -29.97 -21.05 -27.96
C LEU A 179 -28.76 -21.80 -28.51
N LYS A 180 -28.89 -22.45 -29.68
CA LYS A 180 -27.75 -23.12 -30.34
C LYS A 180 -26.64 -22.14 -30.71
N GLU A 181 -26.98 -20.97 -31.25
CA GLU A 181 -25.98 -19.94 -31.55
C GLU A 181 -25.34 -19.36 -30.27
N LEU A 182 -26.12 -19.19 -29.21
CA LEU A 182 -25.58 -18.74 -27.92
C LEU A 182 -24.61 -19.75 -27.31
N VAL A 183 -24.95 -21.05 -27.35
CA VAL A 183 -24.08 -22.14 -26.90
C VAL A 183 -22.79 -22.15 -27.70
N LYS A 184 -22.87 -22.09 -29.03
CA LYS A 184 -21.69 -22.02 -29.90
C LYS A 184 -20.78 -20.84 -29.57
N LYS A 185 -21.36 -19.65 -29.31
CA LYS A 185 -20.60 -18.47 -28.89
C LYS A 185 -19.92 -18.70 -27.53
N ARG A 186 -20.62 -19.32 -26.58
CA ARG A 186 -20.07 -19.65 -25.26
C ARG A 186 -18.94 -20.67 -25.33
N ASP A 187 -19.05 -21.66 -26.21
CA ASP A 187 -18.00 -22.64 -26.44
C ASP A 187 -16.73 -21.98 -27.02
N GLN A 188 -16.89 -21.00 -27.91
CA GLN A 188 -15.77 -20.19 -28.41
C GLN A 188 -15.14 -19.34 -27.30
N GLU A 189 -15.95 -18.62 -26.52
CA GLU A 189 -15.47 -17.82 -25.38
C GLU A 189 -14.75 -18.70 -24.33
N MET A 190 -15.21 -19.93 -24.11
CA MET A 190 -14.55 -20.90 -23.22
C MET A 190 -13.18 -21.32 -23.77
N LEU A 191 -13.10 -21.66 -25.06
CA LEU A 191 -11.84 -22.05 -25.69
C LEU A 191 -10.79 -20.92 -25.64
N GLU A 192 -11.20 -19.68 -25.90
CA GLU A 192 -10.32 -18.50 -25.79
C GLU A 192 -9.83 -18.30 -24.35
N ARG A 193 -10.70 -18.49 -23.36
CA ARG A 193 -10.32 -18.41 -21.94
C ARG A 193 -9.35 -19.51 -21.54
N ASP A 194 -9.56 -20.73 -21.99
CA ASP A 194 -8.67 -21.86 -21.70
C ASP A 194 -7.27 -21.61 -22.28
N GLN A 195 -7.18 -21.07 -23.50
CA GLN A 195 -5.90 -20.66 -24.09
C GLN A 195 -5.22 -19.55 -23.27
N ALA A 196 -5.97 -18.52 -22.87
CA ALA A 196 -5.42 -17.43 -22.05
C ALA A 196 -4.95 -17.91 -20.66
N ILE A 197 -5.62 -18.91 -20.08
CA ILE A 197 -5.19 -19.54 -18.83
C ILE A 197 -3.88 -20.30 -19.04
N GLN A 198 -3.77 -21.11 -20.10
CA GLN A 198 -2.53 -21.83 -20.41
C GLN A 198 -1.34 -20.89 -20.63
N GLU A 199 -1.53 -19.77 -21.33
CA GLU A 199 -0.48 -18.76 -21.51
C GLU A 199 -0.05 -18.14 -20.18
N ARG A 200 -1.01 -17.84 -19.29
CA ARG A 200 -0.71 -17.32 -17.94
C ARG A 200 0.03 -18.34 -17.09
N ASP A 201 -0.34 -19.60 -17.13
CA ASP A 201 0.35 -20.67 -16.39
C ASP A 201 1.81 -20.81 -16.85
N GLN A 202 2.06 -20.73 -18.16
CA GLN A 202 3.43 -20.71 -18.69
C GLN A 202 4.22 -19.46 -18.25
N ALA A 203 3.57 -18.30 -18.18
CA ALA A 203 4.21 -17.08 -17.71
C ALA A 203 4.56 -17.17 -16.21
N ILE A 204 3.65 -17.71 -15.39
CA ILE A 204 3.87 -17.96 -13.96
C ILE A 204 5.06 -18.90 -13.77
N LEU A 205 5.11 -20.02 -14.50
CA LEU A 205 6.24 -20.96 -14.42
C LEU A 205 7.60 -20.31 -14.75
N LYS A 206 7.66 -19.44 -15.76
CA LYS A 206 8.88 -18.68 -16.09
C LYS A 206 9.26 -17.68 -15.00
N GLN A 207 8.26 -17.06 -14.38
CA GLN A 207 8.46 -16.12 -13.31
C GLN A 207 8.96 -16.82 -12.04
N ASP A 208 8.41 -17.99 -11.70
CA ASP A 208 8.87 -18.81 -10.57
C ASP A 208 10.32 -19.26 -10.75
N GLN A 209 10.71 -19.67 -11.96
CA GLN A 209 12.11 -19.99 -12.27
C GLN A 209 13.03 -18.78 -12.08
N THR A 210 12.58 -17.59 -12.48
CA THR A 210 13.34 -16.34 -12.30
C THR A 210 13.49 -15.98 -10.83
N ILE A 211 12.44 -16.18 -10.02
CA ILE A 211 12.47 -15.96 -8.57
C ILE A 211 13.47 -16.92 -7.93
N GLN A 212 13.42 -18.22 -8.25
CA GLN A 212 14.38 -19.19 -7.73
C GLN A 212 15.83 -18.84 -8.07
N GLN A 213 16.10 -18.36 -9.29
CA GLN A 213 17.44 -17.90 -9.66
C GLN A 213 17.90 -16.71 -8.82
N ARG A 214 17.01 -15.74 -8.57
CA ARG A 214 17.31 -14.57 -7.74
C ARG A 214 17.51 -14.93 -6.27
N ASP A 215 16.72 -15.85 -5.74
CA ASP A 215 16.87 -16.32 -4.36
C ASP A 215 18.23 -17.01 -4.17
N GLN A 216 18.69 -17.78 -5.16
CA GLN A 216 20.03 -18.36 -5.13
C GLN A 216 21.12 -17.28 -5.20
N GLU A 217 20.99 -16.28 -6.08
CA GLU A 217 21.96 -15.18 -6.16
C GLU A 217 22.01 -14.37 -4.85
N LEU A 218 20.86 -14.13 -4.21
CA LEU A 218 20.79 -13.47 -2.91
C LEU A 218 21.48 -14.30 -1.82
N ALA A 219 21.25 -15.61 -1.78
CA ALA A 219 21.92 -16.50 -0.84
C ALA A 219 23.46 -16.47 -1.01
N ASP A 220 23.94 -16.47 -2.26
CA ASP A 220 25.37 -16.39 -2.57
C ASP A 220 25.96 -15.03 -2.15
N LYS A 221 25.24 -13.92 -2.39
CA LYS A 221 25.65 -12.58 -1.93
C LYS A 221 25.69 -12.49 -0.41
N ASP A 222 24.70 -13.05 0.29
CA ASP A 222 24.67 -13.07 1.76
C ASP A 222 25.85 -13.85 2.34
N GLN A 223 26.26 -14.95 1.70
CA GLN A 223 27.49 -15.65 2.07
C GLN A 223 28.73 -14.79 1.84
N ALA A 224 28.81 -14.07 0.72
CA ALA A 224 29.92 -13.18 0.43
C ALA A 224 30.01 -12.02 1.45
N ILE A 225 28.87 -11.42 1.83
CA ILE A 225 28.80 -10.38 2.86
C ILE A 225 29.33 -10.92 4.19
N LYS A 226 28.86 -12.10 4.63
CA LYS A 226 29.37 -12.75 5.86
C LYS A 226 30.88 -12.99 5.82
N GLN A 227 31.45 -13.32 4.66
CA GLN A 227 32.90 -13.44 4.51
C GLN A 227 33.62 -12.09 4.62
N PHE A 228 33.05 -11.03 4.05
CA PHE A 228 33.60 -9.68 4.20
C PHE A 228 33.52 -9.17 5.63
N ASP A 229 32.43 -9.40 6.33
CA ASP A 229 32.29 -9.03 7.75
C ASP A 229 33.36 -9.69 8.61
N ARG A 230 33.66 -10.97 8.36
CA ARG A 230 34.77 -11.67 9.02
C ARG A 230 36.12 -11.00 8.74
N LYS A 231 36.40 -10.67 7.47
CA LYS A 231 37.64 -9.97 7.09
C LYS A 231 37.74 -8.57 7.70
N ILE A 232 36.63 -7.85 7.82
CA ILE A 232 36.59 -6.53 8.47
C ILE A 232 36.92 -6.71 9.95
N ALA A 233 36.25 -7.63 10.64
CA ALA A 233 36.52 -7.92 12.05
C ALA A 233 38.00 -8.32 12.31
N GLU A 234 38.58 -9.15 11.43
CA GLU A 234 40.01 -9.49 11.49
C GLU A 234 40.90 -8.25 11.31
N ARG A 235 40.58 -7.36 10.36
CA ARG A 235 41.34 -6.12 10.13
C ARG A 235 41.20 -5.15 11.29
N ASP A 236 40.02 -5.04 11.90
CA ASP A 236 39.79 -4.20 13.07
C ASP A 236 40.63 -4.68 14.26
N GLN A 237 40.75 -5.98 14.46
CA GLN A 237 41.66 -6.54 15.47
C GLN A 237 43.11 -6.17 15.19
N VAL A 238 43.55 -6.27 13.93
CA VAL A 238 44.92 -5.89 13.54
C VAL A 238 45.17 -4.39 13.75
N ILE A 239 44.20 -3.54 13.43
CA ILE A 239 44.27 -2.09 13.66
C ILE A 239 44.38 -1.80 15.16
N ALA A 240 43.51 -2.40 15.98
CA ALA A 240 43.56 -2.24 17.43
C ALA A 240 44.93 -2.67 18.00
N GLN A 241 45.47 -3.80 17.54
CA GLN A 241 46.82 -4.24 17.92
C GLN A 241 47.89 -3.21 17.52
N ARG A 242 47.83 -2.68 16.30
CA ARG A 242 48.77 -1.65 15.83
C ARG A 242 48.66 -0.35 16.62
N GLU A 243 47.47 0.09 16.99
CA GLU A 243 47.26 1.26 17.84
C GLU A 243 47.89 1.08 19.22
N THR A 244 47.73 -0.11 19.83
CA THR A 244 48.40 -0.39 21.10
C THR A 244 49.93 -0.42 20.96
N PHE A 245 50.44 -0.93 19.85
CA PHE A 245 51.88 -0.96 19.58
C PHE A 245 52.44 0.45 19.35
N LEU A 246 51.75 1.29 18.58
CA LEU A 246 52.15 2.69 18.36
C LEU A 246 52.17 3.47 19.67
N LYS A 247 51.18 3.29 20.56
CA LYS A 247 51.19 3.92 21.89
C LYS A 247 52.41 3.51 22.72
N LYS A 248 52.83 2.24 22.65
CA LYS A 248 54.06 1.77 23.31
C LYS A 248 55.30 2.43 22.70
N LEU A 249 55.38 2.48 21.37
CA LEU A 249 56.51 3.11 20.67
C LEU A 249 56.60 4.61 20.99
N GLU A 250 55.47 5.31 21.09
CA GLU A 250 55.41 6.72 21.52
C GLU A 250 55.92 6.90 22.96
N GLN A 251 55.57 5.99 23.87
CA GLN A 251 56.10 6.01 25.24
C GLN A 251 57.61 5.77 25.26
N GLU A 252 58.10 4.76 24.53
CA GLU A 252 59.53 4.48 24.41
C GLU A 252 60.31 5.65 23.82
N LEU A 253 59.80 6.29 22.76
CA LEU A 253 60.39 7.50 22.17
C LEU A 253 60.48 8.64 23.19
N LYS A 254 59.40 8.85 23.96
CA LYS A 254 59.38 9.89 25.00
C LYS A 254 60.39 9.62 26.11
N GLU A 255 60.55 8.36 26.52
CA GLU A 255 61.60 7.97 27.47
C GLU A 255 62.99 8.17 26.89
N LEU A 256 63.21 7.78 25.63
CA LEU A 256 64.49 7.96 24.95
C LEU A 256 64.84 9.44 24.81
N GLU A 257 63.89 10.31 24.46
CA GLU A 257 64.06 11.77 24.42
C GLU A 257 64.48 12.34 25.79
N GLN A 258 63.87 11.86 26.87
CA GLN A 258 64.26 12.26 28.22
C GLN A 258 65.68 11.82 28.55
N GLN A 259 66.05 10.59 28.19
CA GLN A 259 67.41 10.08 28.36
C GLN A 259 68.41 10.88 27.54
N LEU A 260 68.09 11.23 26.29
CA LEU A 260 68.93 12.03 25.41
C LEU A 260 69.16 13.42 26.00
N LYS A 261 68.09 14.07 26.48
CA LYS A 261 68.17 15.36 27.17
C LYS A 261 69.00 15.29 28.45
N GLN A 262 68.91 14.18 29.18
CA GLN A 262 69.76 13.94 30.36
C GLN A 262 71.24 13.74 29.94
N LYS A 263 71.50 12.99 28.87
CA LYS A 263 72.84 12.78 28.32
C LYS A 263 73.45 14.07 27.78
N GLU A 264 72.67 14.92 27.13
CA GLU A 264 73.10 16.26 26.69
C GLU A 264 73.48 17.14 27.87
N ARG A 265 72.70 17.12 28.97
CA ARG A 265 73.07 17.81 30.21
C ARG A 265 74.39 17.27 30.78
N GLN A 266 74.54 15.95 30.85
CA GLN A 266 75.78 15.31 31.30
C GLN A 266 76.95 15.70 30.41
N LEU A 267 76.80 15.68 29.09
CA LEU A 267 77.82 16.10 28.12
C LEU A 267 78.16 17.58 28.28
N ALA A 268 77.18 18.46 28.46
CA ALA A 268 77.42 19.88 28.69
C ALA A 268 78.21 20.12 29.98
N GLU A 269 77.87 19.38 31.04
CA GLU A 269 78.60 19.43 32.31
C GLU A 269 80.02 18.83 32.19
N ARG A 270 80.17 17.71 31.48
CA ARG A 270 81.47 17.12 31.15
C ARG A 270 82.31 18.03 30.28
N ASN A 271 81.71 18.75 29.34
CA ASN A 271 82.38 19.75 28.50
C ASN A 271 82.80 20.96 29.32
N LYS A 272 81.99 21.41 30.29
CA LYS A 272 82.43 22.43 31.25
C LYS A 272 83.60 21.93 32.11
N GLN A 273 83.54 20.68 32.58
CA GLN A 273 84.64 20.04 33.29
C GLN A 273 85.89 19.97 32.41
N LEU A 274 85.77 19.50 31.17
CA LEU A 274 86.85 19.44 30.19
C LEU A 274 87.40 20.83 29.91
N GLN A 275 86.57 21.86 29.70
CA GLN A 275 87.05 23.24 29.56
C GLN A 275 87.76 23.75 30.81
N SER A 276 87.30 23.37 32.01
CA SER A 276 87.99 23.72 33.26
C SER A 276 89.31 22.98 33.38
N GLN A 277 89.36 21.71 32.97
CA GLN A 277 90.55 20.87 32.94
C GLN A 277 91.51 21.28 31.82
N GLU A 278 91.01 21.79 30.69
CA GLU A 278 91.79 22.36 29.60
C GLU A 278 92.30 23.72 30.00
N LYS A 279 91.54 24.53 30.74
CA LYS A 279 92.06 25.76 31.36
C LYS A 279 93.11 25.43 32.41
N GLN A 280 92.90 24.38 33.21
CA GLN A 280 93.90 23.87 34.14
C GLN A 280 95.10 23.31 33.39
N LEU A 281 94.94 22.55 32.31
CA LEU A 281 96.00 21.98 31.49
C LEU A 281 96.67 23.02 30.61
N ALA A 282 96.00 24.11 30.24
CA ALA A 282 96.58 25.26 29.55
C ALA A 282 97.23 26.18 30.56
N PHE A 283 96.74 26.26 31.79
CA PHE A 283 97.44 26.89 32.90
C PHE A 283 98.68 26.07 33.26
N LEU A 284 98.55 24.74 33.38
CA LEU A 284 99.61 23.77 33.65
C LEU A 284 100.52 23.57 32.46
N LYS A 285 100.07 23.69 31.21
CA LYS A 285 100.91 23.71 30.01
C LYS A 285 101.55 25.06 29.87
N ARG A 286 100.86 26.16 30.08
CA ARG A 286 101.51 27.48 30.12
C ARG A 286 102.44 27.55 31.31
N GLU A 287 102.19 26.84 32.40
CA GLU A 287 103.13 26.62 33.48
C GLU A 287 104.23 25.68 32.98
N LEU A 288 103.94 24.54 32.33
CA LEU A 288 104.85 23.53 31.75
C LEU A 288 105.64 24.05 30.55
N GLU A 289 105.23 25.14 29.88
CA GLU A 289 105.68 25.79 28.64
C GLU A 289 106.30 27.12 29.00
N ILE A 290 105.81 27.82 30.03
CA ILE A 290 106.66 28.71 30.83
C ILE A 290 107.78 27.88 31.42
N LEU A 291 107.60 26.58 31.69
CA LEU A 291 108.52 25.55 32.20
C LEU A 291 108.95 24.53 31.12
N GLU A 292 108.80 24.86 29.83
CA GLU A 292 109.35 24.17 28.65
C GLU A 292 110.20 25.22 27.96
N GLN A 293 109.77 26.49 27.92
CA GLN A 293 110.62 27.68 27.78
C GLN A 293 111.48 27.93 29.01
N TYR A 294 111.03 27.75 30.26
CA TYR A 294 111.92 27.90 31.44
C TYR A 294 113.01 26.87 31.36
N TYR A 295 112.74 25.78 30.66
CA TYR A 295 113.37 24.52 30.88
C TYR A 295 114.29 24.28 29.63
N GLN A 296 113.80 24.61 28.44
CA GLN A 296 114.63 24.81 27.25
C GLN A 296 115.43 26.11 27.35
N ASN A 297 115.11 26.99 28.32
CA ASN A 297 116.03 28.01 28.83
C ASN A 297 116.69 27.67 30.19
N TYR A 298 116.38 26.51 30.82
CA TYR A 298 117.08 25.71 31.89
C TYR A 298 116.14 24.74 32.69
N ARG A 299 116.11 23.43 32.36
CA ARG A 299 114.98 22.51 32.62
C ARG A 299 114.86 21.94 34.09
N VAL A 300 114.50 22.71 35.16
CA VAL A 300 114.10 22.17 36.52
C VAL A 300 113.09 23.03 37.37
N LEU A 301 111.99 22.46 37.90
CA LEU A 301 110.83 23.11 38.56
C LEU A 301 111.27 23.59 39.93
N ARG A 302 111.04 24.87 40.21
CA ARG A 302 111.17 25.47 41.53
C ARG A 302 110.24 24.74 42.52
N GLN A 303 110.73 23.66 43.09
CA GLN A 303 110.29 23.11 44.36
C GLN A 303 110.77 24.05 45.48
N GLY A 304 110.19 25.23 45.54
CA GLY A 304 110.33 26.15 46.66
C GLY A 304 109.00 26.22 47.37
N ASN A 305 108.99 26.12 48.70
CA ASN A 305 107.78 26.35 49.48
C ASN A 305 107.29 27.77 49.19
N VAL A 306 106.05 27.89 48.72
CA VAL A 306 105.42 29.19 48.46
C VAL A 306 105.27 29.91 49.79
N ALA A 307 105.86 31.10 49.89
CA ALA A 307 105.86 31.92 51.09
C ALA A 307 104.78 33.00 51.04
N LEU A 308 104.59 33.64 49.88
CA LEU A 308 103.58 34.67 49.66
C LEU A 308 102.69 34.31 48.48
N ILE A 309 101.40 34.59 48.60
CA ILE A 309 100.41 34.32 47.55
C ILE A 309 99.97 35.66 46.94
N ARG A 310 99.61 35.64 45.65
CA ARG A 310 99.07 36.79 44.93
C ARG A 310 97.80 37.28 45.62
N GLY A 311 97.72 38.59 45.84
CA GLY A 311 96.63 39.24 46.56
C GLY A 311 96.72 39.09 48.07
N GLN A 312 97.76 38.44 48.61
CA GLN A 312 97.99 38.46 50.05
C GLN A 312 98.31 39.89 50.49
N VAL A 313 97.56 40.38 51.47
CA VAL A 313 97.75 41.70 52.06
C VAL A 313 99.02 41.67 52.90
N LEU A 314 100.01 42.45 52.50
CA LEU A 314 101.28 42.61 53.22
C LEU A 314 101.16 43.69 54.29
N THR A 315 100.36 44.71 54.04
CA THR A 315 99.95 45.67 55.07
C THR A 315 98.59 46.26 54.73
N SER A 316 97.87 46.69 55.76
CA SER A 316 96.63 47.44 55.65
C SER A 316 96.61 48.50 56.74
N GLY A 317 96.25 49.73 56.41
CA GLY A 317 96.17 50.82 57.37
C GLY A 317 95.14 51.86 56.96
N VAL A 318 94.51 52.50 57.95
CA VAL A 318 93.67 53.68 57.70
C VAL A 318 94.57 54.90 57.72
N VAL A 319 94.57 55.66 56.63
CA VAL A 319 95.37 56.86 56.46
C VAL A 319 94.45 58.05 56.23
N ARG A 320 94.75 59.14 56.92
CA ARG A 320 94.11 60.45 56.72
C ARG A 320 95.17 61.50 56.46
N ILE A 321 95.13 62.11 55.28
CA ILE A 321 96.13 63.11 54.87
C ILE A 321 95.58 64.51 55.10
N VAL A 322 95.92 65.10 56.25
CA VAL A 322 95.49 66.47 56.59
C VAL A 322 96.37 67.52 55.92
N ASP A 323 97.67 67.24 55.80
CA ASP A 323 98.64 68.06 55.05
C ASP A 323 98.99 67.32 53.74
N PRO A 324 98.66 67.89 52.56
CA PRO A 324 98.94 67.26 51.27
C PRO A 324 100.43 66.97 51.02
N THR A 325 101.35 67.68 51.68
CA THR A 325 102.78 67.41 51.54
C THR A 325 103.22 66.14 52.26
N ALA A 326 102.43 65.64 53.22
CA ALA A 326 102.70 64.43 53.99
C ALA A 326 102.21 63.14 53.31
N VAL A 327 101.52 63.22 52.16
CA VAL A 327 100.95 62.05 51.47
C VAL A 327 102.01 61.03 51.07
N ASN A 328 103.13 61.50 50.51
CA ASN A 328 104.22 60.61 50.07
C ASN A 328 104.85 59.89 51.28
N GLN A 329 105.01 60.60 52.40
CA GLN A 329 105.53 60.00 53.64
C GLN A 329 104.61 58.90 54.17
N ALA A 330 103.29 59.09 54.11
CA ALA A 330 102.33 58.07 54.53
C ALA A 330 102.35 56.83 53.62
N VAL A 331 102.49 57.03 52.30
CA VAL A 331 102.64 55.93 51.34
C VAL A 331 103.96 55.18 51.56
N ASP A 332 105.05 55.89 51.77
CA ASP A 332 106.37 55.30 52.06
C ASP A 332 106.35 54.49 53.36
N GLN A 333 105.64 54.96 54.39
CA GLN A 333 105.44 54.20 55.63
C GLN A 333 104.69 52.88 55.38
N LEU A 334 103.63 52.90 54.58
CA LEU A 334 102.89 51.69 54.22
C LEU A 334 103.76 50.73 53.41
N LEU A 335 104.52 51.21 52.43
CA LEU A 335 105.43 50.38 51.65
C LEU A 335 106.57 49.81 52.50
N SER A 336 107.10 50.59 53.44
CA SER A 336 108.09 50.11 54.41
C SER A 336 107.52 49.02 55.32
N GLN A 337 106.27 49.17 55.76
CA GLN A 337 105.60 48.15 56.57
C GLN A 337 105.31 46.88 55.76
N ALA A 338 104.82 47.02 54.52
CA ALA A 338 104.65 45.91 53.60
C ALA A 338 105.96 45.18 53.35
N ASN A 339 107.06 45.93 53.21
CA ASN A 339 108.40 45.40 53.04
C ASN A 339 108.84 44.56 54.25
N LYS A 340 108.60 45.04 55.48
CA LYS A 340 108.87 44.26 56.69
C LYS A 340 108.07 42.96 56.73
N THR A 341 106.75 43.03 56.50
CA THR A 341 105.89 41.84 56.46
C THR A 341 106.34 40.84 55.39
N ALA A 342 106.74 41.32 54.21
CA ALA A 342 107.26 40.47 53.15
C ALA A 342 108.57 39.77 53.53
N VAL A 343 109.48 40.47 54.21
CA VAL A 343 110.73 39.88 54.73
C VAL A 343 110.43 38.81 55.79
N ASP A 344 109.52 39.10 56.72
CA ASP A 344 109.14 38.17 57.79
C ASP A 344 108.53 36.88 57.24
N ILE A 345 107.59 37.01 56.29
CA ILE A 345 106.90 35.86 55.69
C ILE A 345 107.86 35.03 54.82
N THR A 346 108.76 35.67 54.09
CA THR A 346 109.69 34.97 53.17
C THR A 346 110.99 34.51 53.82
N ARG A 347 111.20 34.80 55.12
CA ARG A 347 112.44 34.53 55.88
C ARG A 347 113.70 34.98 55.14
N ALA A 348 113.60 36.08 54.39
CA ALA A 348 114.68 36.53 53.55
C ALA A 348 115.80 37.14 54.39
N SER A 349 116.98 36.50 54.40
CA SER A 349 118.13 36.97 55.19
C SER A 349 118.51 38.41 54.83
N SER A 350 118.63 39.26 55.85
CA SER A 350 118.95 40.69 55.78
C SER A 350 120.45 40.94 55.65
N SER A 351 121.09 40.28 54.69
CA SER A 351 122.51 40.46 54.40
C SER A 351 122.66 41.32 53.14
N ASN A 352 123.03 42.58 53.35
CA ASN A 352 123.42 43.58 52.35
C ASN A 352 122.48 43.74 51.15
N SER A 353 121.54 44.69 51.27
CA SER A 353 121.14 45.57 50.17
C SER A 353 120.27 46.71 50.74
N GLN A 354 120.58 47.95 50.38
CA GLN A 354 119.77 49.15 50.68
C GLN A 354 118.47 49.21 49.86
N GLU A 355 118.04 48.09 49.25
CA GLU A 355 116.89 48.02 48.36
C GLU A 355 115.71 47.35 49.07
N PRO A 356 114.51 47.97 49.04
CA PRO A 356 113.31 47.34 49.57
C PRO A 356 112.98 46.09 48.74
N LEU A 357 112.75 44.99 49.46
CA LEU A 357 112.24 43.73 48.93
C LEU A 357 110.92 43.93 48.19
N VAL A 358 110.05 44.80 48.72
CA VAL A 358 108.78 45.18 48.11
C VAL A 358 108.98 46.30 47.10
N GLN A 359 108.54 46.08 45.87
CA GLN A 359 108.59 47.05 44.77
C GLN A 359 107.18 47.35 44.25
N ILE A 360 106.88 48.64 44.06
CA ILE A 360 105.68 49.15 43.42
C ILE A 360 106.09 50.11 42.32
N THR A 361 105.35 50.16 41.22
CA THR A 361 105.69 51.07 40.12
C THR A 361 105.37 52.52 40.49
N GLN A 362 106.16 53.47 40.00
CA GLN A 362 105.92 54.90 40.27
C GLN A 362 104.51 55.35 39.85
N ALA A 363 104.03 54.87 38.69
CA ALA A 363 102.68 55.18 38.22
C ALA A 363 101.57 54.74 39.21
N GLN A 364 101.77 53.61 39.90
CA GLN A 364 100.82 53.12 40.91
C GLN A 364 100.90 53.94 42.20
N VAL A 365 102.09 54.41 42.59
CA VAL A 365 102.26 55.33 43.73
C VAL A 365 101.58 56.66 43.44
N ASP A 366 101.79 57.23 42.25
CA ASP A 366 101.19 58.50 41.86
C ASP A 366 99.66 58.41 41.84
N GLN A 367 99.11 57.30 41.36
CA GLN A 367 97.66 57.05 41.39
C GLN A 367 97.12 56.94 42.82
N LEU A 368 97.83 56.25 43.71
CA LEU A 368 97.43 56.14 45.12
C LEU A 368 97.44 57.51 45.81
N VAL A 369 98.50 58.30 45.60
CA VAL A 369 98.65 59.65 46.15
C VAL A 369 97.49 60.56 45.72
N GLN A 370 97.15 60.55 44.42
CA GLN A 370 96.02 61.32 43.89
C GLN A 370 94.69 60.95 44.54
N GLN A 371 94.53 59.68 44.91
CA GLN A 371 93.28 59.17 45.49
C GLN A 371 93.12 59.53 46.98
N ILE A 372 94.19 59.54 47.76
CA ILE A 372 94.11 59.68 49.24
C ILE A 372 94.42 61.08 49.78
N GLN A 373 94.82 62.03 48.91
CA GLN A 373 95.22 63.39 49.31
C GLN A 373 94.06 64.36 49.65
N ASP A 374 92.81 63.90 49.62
CA ASP A 374 91.61 64.76 49.75
C ASP A 374 91.18 65.05 51.21
N GLY A 375 91.92 64.56 52.20
CA GLY A 375 91.66 64.78 53.63
C GLY A 375 90.70 63.81 54.31
N ARG A 376 90.12 62.86 53.58
CA ARG A 376 89.24 61.81 54.11
C ARG A 376 90.01 60.59 54.61
N ASP A 377 89.34 59.76 55.40
CA ASP A 377 89.91 58.52 55.92
C ASP A 377 89.86 57.44 54.81
N TYR A 378 91.01 56.94 54.39
CA TYR A 378 91.11 55.84 53.43
C TYR A 378 91.74 54.62 54.07
N VAL A 379 91.17 53.44 53.80
CA VAL A 379 91.82 52.16 54.04
C VAL A 379 92.73 51.88 52.87
N VAL A 380 94.03 51.89 53.09
CA VAL A 380 95.03 51.58 52.08
C VAL A 380 95.63 50.21 52.39
N ARG A 381 95.66 49.34 51.38
CA ARG A 381 96.23 48.00 51.45
C ARG A 381 97.33 47.87 50.43
N ILE A 382 98.44 47.25 50.83
CA ILE A 382 99.50 46.83 49.92
C ILE A 382 99.41 45.32 49.79
N LEU A 383 99.20 44.86 48.57
CA LEU A 383 98.98 43.44 48.27
C LEU A 383 100.07 42.92 47.36
N SER A 384 100.45 41.67 47.57
CA SER A 384 101.37 40.97 46.68
C SER A 384 100.79 40.88 45.27
N ALA A 385 101.55 41.26 44.24
CA ALA A 385 101.14 41.17 42.85
C ALA A 385 101.24 39.76 42.27
N GLY A 386 101.92 38.83 42.97
CA GLY A 386 102.23 37.48 42.51
C GLY A 386 102.39 36.45 43.65
N ASN A 387 102.59 35.19 43.28
CA ASN A 387 103.01 34.15 44.22
C ASN A 387 104.54 34.17 44.27
N TYR A 388 105.13 34.19 45.48
CA TYR A 388 106.58 34.23 45.69
C TYR A 388 107.01 33.10 46.63
N VAL A 389 108.15 32.47 46.34
CA VAL A 389 108.75 31.42 47.18
C VAL A 389 109.71 32.00 48.22
N GLU A 390 110.04 31.25 49.27
CA GLU A 390 110.99 31.70 50.31
C GLU A 390 112.31 32.22 49.69
N GLY A 391 112.76 33.40 50.13
CA GLY A 391 113.99 34.06 49.63
C GLY A 391 113.90 34.77 48.28
N GLU A 392 112.77 34.71 47.57
CA GLU A 392 112.60 35.36 46.26
C GLU A 392 112.54 36.90 46.36
N LYS A 393 113.37 37.60 45.57
CA LYS A 393 113.46 39.07 45.51
C LYS A 393 113.58 39.54 44.04
N PRO A 394 112.99 40.66 43.62
CA PRO A 394 112.07 41.53 44.37
C PRO A 394 110.60 41.03 44.33
N ILE A 395 109.83 41.40 45.35
CA ILE A 395 108.40 41.13 45.48
C ILE A 395 107.63 42.34 44.93
N GLN A 396 106.93 42.14 43.82
CA GLN A 396 106.09 43.18 43.26
C GLN A 396 104.79 43.27 44.03
N VAL A 397 104.34 44.50 44.31
CA VAL A 397 103.10 44.79 45.01
C VAL A 397 102.27 45.80 44.26
N PHE A 398 100.99 45.84 44.57
CA PHE A 398 100.11 46.93 44.17
C PHE A 398 99.36 47.44 45.39
N ALA A 399 99.00 48.72 45.34
CA ALA A 399 98.21 49.36 46.37
C ALA A 399 96.74 49.45 45.96
N ASP A 400 95.84 49.26 46.92
CA ASP A 400 94.41 49.47 46.80
C ASP A 400 93.94 50.41 47.91
N ALA A 401 93.10 51.38 47.58
CA ALA A 401 92.59 52.36 48.52
C ALA A 401 91.07 52.50 48.41
N ALA A 402 90.37 52.47 49.54
CA ALA A 402 88.93 52.66 49.62
C ALA A 402 88.57 53.57 50.80
N LEU A 403 87.48 54.34 50.70
CA LEU A 403 87.02 55.19 51.80
C LEU A 403 86.65 54.36 53.03
N ASN A 404 87.06 54.81 54.21
CA ASN A 404 86.79 54.14 55.48
C ASN A 404 85.44 54.59 56.07
N GLU A 405 84.37 53.96 55.62
CA GLU A 405 82.99 54.32 55.97
C GLU A 405 82.37 53.27 56.91
N VAL A 406 81.31 53.64 57.63
CA VAL A 406 80.52 52.70 58.45
C VAL A 406 79.77 51.75 57.52
N VAL A 407 80.08 50.46 57.58
CA VAL A 407 79.45 49.43 56.75
C VAL A 407 78.33 48.73 57.52
N PHE A 408 78.50 48.46 58.81
CA PHE A 408 77.47 47.87 59.68
C PHE A 408 77.43 48.56 61.04
N LYS A 409 76.26 48.63 61.65
CA LYS A 409 76.04 49.05 63.04
C LYS A 409 75.87 47.82 63.93
N GLY A 410 76.20 47.96 65.21
CA GLY A 410 75.95 46.91 66.21
C GLY A 410 74.47 46.51 66.22
N GLY A 411 74.20 45.20 66.13
CA GLY A 411 72.86 44.61 66.01
C GLY A 411 72.41 44.32 64.58
N ASP A 412 73.12 44.80 63.55
CA ASP A 412 72.73 44.54 62.16
C ASP A 412 72.81 43.04 61.84
N ILE A 413 71.69 42.48 61.36
CA ILE A 413 71.64 41.08 60.97
C ILE A 413 72.37 40.91 59.64
N LEU A 414 73.40 40.07 59.61
CA LEU A 414 74.20 39.75 58.43
C LEU A 414 73.55 38.62 57.62
N ALA A 415 73.18 37.53 58.28
CA ALA A 415 72.43 36.44 57.67
C ALA A 415 71.58 35.70 58.71
N THR A 416 70.62 34.91 58.23
CA THR A 416 69.76 34.06 59.08
C THR A 416 69.50 32.74 58.37
N ILE A 417 69.53 31.66 59.13
CA ILE A 417 69.16 30.31 58.69
C ILE A 417 68.17 29.69 59.67
N SER A 418 67.44 28.68 59.22
CA SER A 418 66.66 27.80 60.08
C SER A 418 67.30 26.41 60.11
N THR A 419 67.35 25.80 61.28
CA THR A 419 67.95 24.49 61.54
C THR A 419 67.01 23.66 62.40
N ASN A 420 66.93 22.35 62.15
CA ASN A 420 66.13 21.45 62.97
C ASN A 420 66.97 20.24 63.40
N PRO A 421 67.64 20.30 64.58
CA PRO A 421 68.47 19.22 65.08
C PRO A 421 67.74 17.89 65.29
N SER A 422 66.42 17.87 65.47
CA SER A 422 65.66 16.61 65.61
C SER A 422 65.51 15.86 64.28
N THR A 423 65.60 16.56 63.15
CA THR A 423 65.36 15.98 61.81
C THR A 423 66.58 16.03 60.90
N MET A 424 67.60 16.82 61.26
CA MET A 424 68.81 17.02 60.46
C MET A 424 69.99 16.28 61.08
N THR A 425 70.85 15.71 60.24
CA THR A 425 72.11 15.11 60.71
C THR A 425 73.11 16.20 61.10
N ASN A 426 74.10 15.88 61.94
CA ASN A 426 75.14 16.82 62.34
C ASN A 426 75.89 17.42 61.14
N GLU A 427 76.17 16.62 60.10
CA GLU A 427 76.76 17.15 58.85
C GLU A 427 75.85 18.15 58.14
N GLN A 428 74.53 17.91 58.12
CA GLN A 428 73.58 18.85 57.53
C GLN A 428 73.48 20.14 58.35
N ILE A 429 73.54 20.06 59.69
CA ILE A 429 73.54 21.23 60.59
C ILE A 429 74.83 22.06 60.39
N ARG A 430 75.99 21.40 60.36
CA ARG A 430 77.28 22.04 60.06
C ARG A 430 77.27 22.70 58.70
N LYS A 431 76.80 22.02 57.66
CA LYS A 431 76.65 22.59 56.32
C LYS A 431 75.73 23.81 56.30
N ARG A 432 74.65 23.81 57.10
CA ARG A 432 73.79 25.00 57.23
C ARG A 432 74.52 26.14 57.93
N LEU A 433 75.29 25.87 58.97
CA LEU A 433 76.07 26.90 59.65
C LEU A 433 77.20 27.44 58.75
N ASP A 434 77.87 26.57 57.98
CA ASP A 434 78.85 26.98 56.98
C ASP A 434 78.19 27.89 55.93
N GLN A 435 76.95 27.58 55.51
CA GLN A 435 76.18 28.47 54.64
C GLN A 435 75.85 29.81 55.29
N LEU A 436 75.52 29.83 56.59
CA LEU A 436 75.29 31.07 57.32
C LEU A 436 76.56 31.92 57.35
N LEU A 437 77.70 31.33 57.74
CA LEU A 437 78.99 32.02 57.83
C LEU A 437 79.44 32.52 56.47
N ALA A 438 79.38 31.68 55.43
CA ALA A 438 79.72 32.06 54.07
C ALA A 438 78.79 33.18 53.54
N ALA A 439 77.49 33.13 53.84
CA ALA A 439 76.55 34.19 53.45
C ALA A 439 76.82 35.50 54.20
N SER A 440 77.14 35.44 55.50
CA SER A 440 77.53 36.60 56.29
C SER A 440 78.85 37.21 55.82
N GLU A 441 79.85 36.38 55.56
CA GLU A 441 81.14 36.83 55.03
C GLU A 441 80.97 37.44 53.64
N PHE A 442 80.25 36.76 52.74
CA PHE A 442 79.95 37.29 51.41
C PHE A 442 79.21 38.64 51.49
N ARG A 443 78.21 38.75 52.36
CA ARG A 443 77.50 40.02 52.57
C ARG A 443 78.44 41.11 53.09
N ALA A 444 79.29 40.79 54.05
CA ALA A 444 80.21 41.75 54.64
C ALA A 444 81.26 42.22 53.63
N ARG A 445 81.87 41.30 52.88
CA ARG A 445 82.80 41.62 51.78
C ARG A 445 82.13 42.46 50.70
N ARG A 446 80.91 42.08 50.28
CA ARG A 446 80.14 42.82 49.26
C ARG A 446 79.73 44.20 49.74
N ALA A 447 79.43 44.36 51.03
CA ALA A 447 79.08 45.64 51.62
C ALA A 447 80.28 46.57 51.81
N GLY A 448 81.52 46.05 51.69
CA GLY A 448 82.74 46.84 51.69
C GLY A 448 83.70 46.54 52.84
N ILE A 449 83.49 45.51 53.67
CA ILE A 449 84.47 45.13 54.70
C ILE A 449 85.72 44.53 54.02
N LEU A 450 86.84 45.22 54.15
CA LEU A 450 88.14 44.82 53.61
C LEU A 450 89.01 44.11 54.65
N GLY A 451 88.79 44.37 55.94
CA GLY A 451 89.49 43.72 57.05
C GLY A 451 88.98 42.33 57.38
N ASP A 452 89.42 41.80 58.53
CA ASP A 452 89.05 40.45 58.95
C ASP A 452 87.58 40.36 59.36
N ILE A 453 86.97 39.21 59.08
CA ILE A 453 85.60 38.90 59.49
C ILE A 453 85.71 37.70 60.44
N GLN A 454 85.25 37.88 61.67
CA GLN A 454 85.49 36.94 62.76
C GLN A 454 84.20 36.62 63.49
N VAL A 455 84.10 35.40 64.01
CA VAL A 455 82.96 34.98 64.84
C VAL A 455 83.34 35.18 66.32
N GLY A 456 82.54 35.96 67.04
CA GLY A 456 82.78 36.29 68.45
C GLY A 456 84.14 36.93 68.68
N ASP A 457 84.98 36.25 69.47
CA ASP A 457 86.35 36.65 69.80
C ASP A 457 87.41 36.19 68.78
N GLY A 458 86.98 35.62 67.65
CA GLY A 458 87.86 35.09 66.60
C GLY A 458 88.48 33.74 66.93
N ARG A 459 88.13 33.11 68.06
CA ARG A 459 88.65 31.80 68.45
C ARG A 459 87.81 30.68 67.86
N LEU A 460 88.47 29.66 67.32
CA LEU A 460 87.81 28.47 66.77
C LEU A 460 86.99 27.72 67.84
N THR A 461 87.45 27.73 69.09
CA THR A 461 86.74 27.11 70.22
C THR A 461 85.35 27.73 70.44
N THR A 462 85.21 29.04 70.24
CA THR A 462 83.93 29.76 70.38
C THR A 462 82.92 29.29 69.33
N LEU A 463 83.37 29.05 68.11
CA LEU A 463 82.54 28.52 67.04
C LEU A 463 82.17 27.04 67.26
N ILE A 464 83.14 26.19 67.65
CA ILE A 464 82.90 24.77 67.91
C ILE A 464 81.88 24.59 69.03
N ASN A 465 82.03 25.33 70.14
CA ASN A 465 81.11 25.27 71.26
C ASN A 465 79.68 25.64 70.84
N PHE A 466 79.53 26.64 69.96
CA PHE A 466 78.23 27.01 69.43
C PHE A 466 77.60 25.90 68.57
N ILE A 467 78.40 25.25 67.71
CA ILE A 467 77.96 24.11 66.90
C ILE A 467 77.47 22.96 67.79
N GLU A 468 78.24 22.61 68.82
CA GLU A 468 77.86 21.51 69.72
C GLU A 468 76.57 21.79 70.50
N GLN A 469 76.36 23.04 70.94
CA GLN A 469 75.11 23.45 71.58
C GLN A 469 73.94 23.35 70.60
N LEU A 470 74.15 23.75 69.35
CA LEU A 470 73.15 23.67 68.29
C LEU A 470 72.77 22.22 67.97
N GLU A 471 73.75 21.31 67.86
CA GLU A 471 73.52 19.89 67.58
C GLU A 471 72.74 19.20 68.72
N LYS A 472 72.93 19.60 69.98
CA LYS A 472 72.31 18.95 71.15
C LYS A 472 70.91 19.45 71.51
N TYR A 473 70.50 20.64 71.03
CA TYR A 473 69.26 21.27 71.51
C TYR A 473 67.97 20.51 71.14
N GLY A 474 67.99 19.74 70.04
CA GLY A 474 66.92 18.80 69.70
C GLY A 474 65.55 19.42 69.35
N GLN A 475 65.49 20.73 69.08
CA GLN A 475 64.29 21.46 68.63
C GLN A 475 64.62 22.42 67.49
N PRO A 476 63.67 22.78 66.61
CA PRO A 476 63.91 23.71 65.50
C PRO A 476 64.39 25.08 65.98
N LEU A 477 65.55 25.55 65.54
CA LEU A 477 66.16 26.82 65.91
C LEU A 477 66.42 27.71 64.70
N ASN A 478 66.19 29.01 64.84
CA ASN A 478 66.64 30.02 63.89
C ASN A 478 67.97 30.59 64.36
N VAL A 479 69.01 30.46 63.53
CA VAL A 479 70.35 30.95 63.83
C VAL A 479 70.64 32.20 63.02
N LYS A 480 71.00 33.28 63.70
CA LYS A 480 71.33 34.58 63.12
C LYS A 480 72.81 34.87 63.34
N ALA A 481 73.45 35.45 62.34
CA ALA A 481 74.73 36.12 62.51
C ALA A 481 74.47 37.62 62.52
N ILE A 482 74.83 38.30 63.61
CA ILE A 482 74.63 39.74 63.80
C ILE A 482 75.96 40.44 64.00
N ALA A 483 76.10 41.67 63.50
CA ALA A 483 77.24 42.51 63.81
C ALA A 483 77.24 42.83 65.31
N GLN A 484 78.32 42.52 66.01
CA GLN A 484 78.40 42.75 67.44
C GLN A 484 78.58 44.24 67.76
N GLU A 485 79.38 44.93 66.95
CA GLU A 485 79.73 46.34 67.09
C GLU A 485 79.71 47.04 65.72
N THR A 486 79.80 48.37 65.72
CA THR A 486 79.88 49.14 64.48
C THR A 486 81.18 48.79 63.74
N ALA A 487 81.05 48.33 62.50
CA ALA A 487 82.17 47.94 61.66
C ALA A 487 82.34 48.91 60.50
N TYR A 488 83.59 49.33 60.28
CA TYR A 488 83.99 50.19 59.18
C TYR A 488 84.62 49.39 58.04
N THR A 489 84.79 49.98 56.85
CA THR A 489 85.48 49.37 55.69
C THR A 489 86.79 48.67 56.11
N ALA A 490 87.55 49.25 57.05
CA ALA A 490 88.81 48.68 57.53
C ALA A 490 88.68 47.37 58.31
N GLY A 491 87.51 47.08 58.89
CA GLY A 491 87.29 45.96 59.80
C GLY A 491 88.03 46.11 61.16
N PRO A 492 88.09 45.04 61.97
CA PRO A 492 87.42 43.76 61.75
C PRO A 492 85.91 43.84 61.95
N LEU A 493 85.15 42.98 61.26
CA LEU A 493 83.74 42.74 61.55
C LEU A 493 83.62 41.55 62.52
N LYS A 494 83.26 41.83 63.77
CA LYS A 494 82.94 40.78 64.74
C LYS A 494 81.47 40.41 64.64
N MET A 495 81.21 39.14 64.33
CA MET A 495 79.87 38.59 64.17
C MET A 495 79.52 37.72 65.36
N GLN A 496 78.40 38.02 66.02
CA GLN A 496 77.84 37.17 67.07
C GLN A 496 76.82 36.21 66.45
N LEU A 497 76.96 34.92 66.76
CA LEU A 497 75.96 33.92 66.39
C LEU A 497 74.93 33.80 67.51
N VAL A 498 73.67 33.84 67.14
CA VAL A 498 72.54 33.81 68.08
C VAL A 498 71.54 32.75 67.60
N ALA A 499 71.31 31.73 68.43
CA ALA A 499 70.29 30.73 68.20
C ALA A 499 69.01 31.13 68.95
N SER A 500 67.88 31.15 68.24
CA SER A 500 66.59 31.58 68.77
C SER A 500 65.51 30.52 68.54
N TYR A 501 64.68 30.28 69.55
CA TYR A 501 63.51 29.39 69.50
C TYR A 501 62.26 30.23 69.73
N ASN A 502 61.28 30.14 68.83
CA ASN A 502 60.03 30.90 68.91
C ASN A 502 60.19 32.42 69.13
N GLY A 503 61.31 32.99 68.68
CA GLY A 503 61.60 34.43 68.78
C GLY A 503 62.42 34.85 69.99
N GLU A 504 62.68 33.95 70.95
CA GLU A 504 63.55 34.22 72.10
C GLU A 504 64.95 33.63 71.90
N ASP A 505 65.98 34.39 72.30
CA ASP A 505 67.39 33.99 72.19
C ASP A 505 67.70 32.92 73.25
N VAL A 506 68.09 31.73 72.78
CA VAL A 506 68.33 30.56 73.64
C VAL A 506 69.79 30.52 74.08
N PHE A 507 70.72 30.68 73.14
CA PHE A 507 72.15 30.81 73.42
C PHE A 507 72.84 31.55 72.27
N LYS A 508 73.96 32.18 72.61
CA LYS A 508 74.77 32.98 71.69
C LYS A 508 76.24 32.75 71.91
N THR A 509 77.07 33.03 70.91
CA THR A 509 78.53 33.03 71.09
C THR A 509 78.89 34.07 72.15
N ILE A 510 79.48 33.61 73.25
CA ILE A 510 79.91 34.44 74.37
C ILE A 510 81.19 35.15 73.96
N VAL A 511 81.23 36.45 74.18
CA VAL A 511 82.40 37.28 73.94
C VAL A 511 82.84 37.76 75.31
N ASN A 512 83.94 37.21 75.80
CA ASN A 512 84.60 37.74 76.99
C ASN A 512 85.57 38.83 76.58
#